data_AF-A0A067SUN7-F1
#
_entry.id   AF-A0A067SUN7-F1
#
_cell.length_a   1.000
_cell.length_b   1.000
_cell.length_c   1.000
_cell.angle_alpha   90.00
_cell.angle_beta   90.00
_cell.angle_gamma   90.00
#
_symmetry.space_group_name_H-M   'P 1'
#
loop_
_entity.id
_entity.type
_entity.pdbx_description
1 polymer ?
#
loop_
_entity_poly.entity_id
_entity_poly.type
_entity_poly.pdbx_seq_one_letter_code
_entity_poly.pdbx_strand_id
1 'polypeptide(L)'
;MPKASSIRLPRSHACHTVSTRAPLTDAQRKERSAQARQRRDEMEDEISGWKASTLTLAMDLSQRFKKKPRHLLDHLFQAGTRLVNKQGKVNPHNAFLAMKAIELRDNGETPTLATLHSAEFAEEYKNLTEAELAEITAAHESTSSNRCKRPTARARVQDISATLETIRNMLKALNMRCEIASRRVAK
;
A
#
# COMPACT_ATOMS: atom_id res chain seq x y z
N MET A 1 40.18 47.01 -28.84
CA MET A 1 39.21 46.57 -27.82
C MET A 1 39.89 45.54 -26.91
N PRO A 2 40.36 45.90 -25.71
CA PRO A 2 40.97 44.93 -24.80
C PRO A 2 39.88 44.18 -24.00
N LYS A 3 40.07 42.87 -23.86
CA LYS A 3 39.16 41.96 -23.14
C LYS A 3 39.30 42.15 -21.64
N ALA A 4 38.20 42.39 -20.94
CA ALA A 4 38.16 42.46 -19.48
C ALA A 4 38.45 41.09 -18.86
N SER A 5 39.48 41.01 -18.02
CA SER A 5 39.78 39.85 -17.18
C SER A 5 38.76 39.76 -16.04
N SER A 6 37.94 38.70 -16.04
CA SER A 6 37.04 38.39 -14.95
C SER A 6 37.86 37.87 -13.76
N ILE A 7 38.06 38.73 -12.76
CA ILE A 7 38.64 38.36 -11.47
C ILE A 7 37.61 37.49 -10.74
N ARG A 8 37.85 36.18 -10.70
CA ARG A 8 37.10 35.26 -9.84
C ARG A 8 37.62 35.39 -8.41
N LEU A 9 36.82 36.01 -7.54
CA LEU A 9 37.08 35.95 -6.10
C LEU A 9 36.94 34.49 -5.61
N PRO A 10 37.84 34.02 -4.74
CA PRO A 10 37.73 32.68 -4.17
C PRO A 10 36.47 32.57 -3.32
N ARG A 11 35.75 31.45 -3.51
CA ARG A 11 34.56 31.10 -2.74
C ARG A 11 35.00 30.82 -1.30
N SER A 12 34.83 31.79 -0.42
CA SER A 12 35.04 31.60 1.01
C SER A 12 34.02 30.59 1.52
N HIS A 13 34.48 29.36 1.72
CA HIS A 13 33.74 28.39 2.52
C HIS A 13 33.77 28.91 3.95
N ALA A 14 32.72 29.61 4.36
CA ALA A 14 32.48 29.92 5.76
C ALA A 14 32.31 28.59 6.49
N CYS A 15 33.38 28.09 7.11
CA CYS A 15 33.31 27.00 8.05
C CYS A 15 32.40 27.47 9.20
N HIS A 16 31.22 26.88 9.32
CA HIS A 16 30.37 27.05 10.48
C HIS A 16 31.17 26.66 11.72
N THR A 17 31.63 27.64 12.51
CA THR A 17 32.12 27.42 13.86
C THR A 17 30.89 27.10 14.70
N VAL A 18 30.57 25.81 14.82
CA VAL A 18 29.51 25.35 15.70
C VAL A 18 29.97 25.68 17.12
N SER A 19 29.38 26.72 17.72
CA SER A 19 29.57 27.05 19.13
C SER A 19 29.19 25.82 19.96
N THR A 20 30.18 25.15 20.55
CA THR A 20 29.99 23.98 21.40
C THR A 20 29.23 24.44 22.65
N ARG A 21 27.93 24.13 22.72
CA ARG A 21 27.11 24.44 23.90
C ARG A 21 27.73 23.79 25.13
N ALA A 22 27.81 24.54 26.23
CA ALA A 22 28.33 24.04 27.50
C ALA A 22 27.60 22.74 27.92
N PRO A 23 28.33 21.75 28.47
CA PRO A 23 27.73 20.48 28.87
C PRO A 23 26.69 20.70 29.97
N LEU A 24 25.49 20.14 29.78
CA LEU A 24 24.41 20.20 30.77
C LEU A 24 24.85 19.56 32.08
N THR A 25 24.51 20.22 33.19
CA THR A 25 24.69 19.69 34.55
C THR A 25 23.79 18.48 34.79
N ASP A 26 24.15 17.62 35.75
CA ASP A 26 23.37 16.40 36.03
C ASP A 26 21.95 16.69 36.51
N ALA A 27 21.72 17.82 37.20
CA ALA A 27 20.39 18.29 37.56
C ALA A 27 19.55 18.62 36.31
N GLN A 28 20.12 19.38 35.36
CA GLN A 28 19.45 19.71 34.10
C GLN A 28 19.19 18.48 33.23
N ARG A 29 20.09 17.48 33.25
CA ARG A 29 19.89 16.20 32.57
C ARG A 29 18.73 15.42 33.18
N LYS A 30 18.65 15.33 34.51
CA LYS A 30 17.56 14.67 35.23
C LYS A 30 16.22 15.34 34.94
N GLU A 31 16.14 16.66 35.03
CA GLU A 31 14.92 17.41 34.75
C GLU A 31 14.46 17.22 33.29
N ARG A 32 15.37 17.35 32.33
CA ARG A 32 15.05 17.11 30.91
C ARG A 32 14.59 15.67 30.66
N SER A 33 15.18 14.70 31.36
CA SER A 33 14.77 13.30 31.24
C SER A 33 13.38 13.04 31.83
N ALA A 34 13.03 13.71 32.94
CA ALA A 34 11.72 13.63 33.56
C ALA A 34 10.65 14.25 32.67
N GLN A 35 10.90 15.45 32.14
CA GLN A 35 9.99 16.09 31.17
C GLN A 35 9.82 15.25 29.90
N ALA A 36 10.90 14.63 29.41
CA ALA A 36 10.83 13.75 28.25
C ALA A 36 10.11 12.42 28.54
N ARG A 37 10.08 11.95 29.79
CA ARG A 37 9.25 10.81 30.20
C ARG A 37 7.79 11.21 30.23
N GLN A 38 7.46 12.29 30.92
CA GLN A 38 6.09 12.82 31.01
C GLN A 38 5.48 13.03 29.61
N ARG A 39 6.18 13.67 28.69
CA ARG A 39 5.68 13.85 27.30
C ARG A 39 5.46 12.54 26.55
N ARG A 40 6.26 11.51 26.83
CA ARG A 40 6.08 10.19 26.22
C ARG A 40 4.86 9.48 26.81
N ASP A 41 4.66 9.62 28.11
CA ASP A 41 3.52 9.03 28.81
C ASP A 41 2.21 9.69 28.33
N GLU A 42 2.17 11.02 28.26
CA GLU A 42 1.05 11.79 27.68
C GLU A 42 0.74 11.36 26.23
N MET A 43 1.78 11.17 25.42
CA MET A 43 1.62 10.70 24.03
C MET A 43 1.07 9.26 23.96
N GLU A 44 1.55 8.35 24.81
CA GLU A 44 1.07 6.96 24.81
C GLU A 44 -0.39 6.89 25.30
N ASP A 45 -0.77 7.72 26.28
CA ASP A 45 -2.15 7.82 26.76
C ASP A 45 -3.09 8.32 25.65
N GLU A 46 -2.71 9.36 24.93
CA GLU A 46 -3.46 9.85 23.77
C GLU A 46 -3.58 8.79 22.67
N ILE A 47 -2.49 8.09 22.35
CA ILE A 47 -2.47 6.99 21.37
C ILE A 47 -3.40 5.85 21.84
N SER A 48 -3.40 5.52 23.13
CA SER A 48 -4.26 4.50 23.72
C SER A 48 -5.74 4.88 23.59
N GLY A 49 -6.09 6.12 23.92
CA GLY A 49 -7.45 6.66 23.74
C GLY A 49 -7.91 6.65 22.29
N TRP A 50 -7.01 6.99 21.35
CA TRP A 50 -7.28 6.92 19.92
C TRP A 50 -7.49 5.47 19.43
N LYS A 51 -6.68 4.51 19.90
CA LYS A 51 -6.86 3.07 19.62
C LYS A 51 -8.24 2.59 20.09
N ALA A 52 -8.61 2.89 21.33
CA ALA A 52 -9.91 2.51 21.89
C ALA A 52 -11.08 3.08 21.07
N SER A 53 -11.02 4.38 20.73
CA SER A 53 -12.04 5.04 19.90
C SER A 53 -12.14 4.47 18.49
N THR A 54 -11.02 4.04 17.91
CA THR A 54 -11.01 3.42 16.58
C THR A 54 -11.65 2.02 16.62
N LEU A 55 -11.41 1.26 17.70
CA LEU A 55 -12.02 -0.05 17.89
C LEU A 55 -13.53 0.04 18.09
N THR A 56 -14.03 0.98 18.89
CA THR A 56 -15.47 1.19 19.08
C THR A 56 -16.14 1.57 17.76
N LEU A 57 -15.55 2.50 17.00
CA LEU A 57 -16.04 2.87 15.67
C LEU A 57 -16.06 1.66 14.71
N ALA A 58 -15.02 0.83 14.72
CA ALA A 58 -14.97 -0.37 13.89
C ALA A 58 -16.06 -1.40 14.27
N MET A 59 -16.41 -1.51 15.56
CA MET A 59 -17.53 -2.35 16.02
C MET A 59 -18.87 -1.81 15.54
N ASP A 60 -19.10 -0.50 15.66
CA ASP A 60 -20.33 0.16 15.19
C ASP A 60 -20.52 -0.01 13.68
N LEU A 61 -19.46 0.22 12.91
CA LEU A 61 -19.47 0.01 11.46
C LEU A 61 -19.68 -1.47 11.09
N SER A 62 -19.11 -2.39 11.88
CA SER A 62 -19.33 -3.83 11.71
C SER A 62 -20.81 -4.18 11.80
N GLN A 63 -21.52 -3.63 12.79
CA GLN A 63 -22.96 -3.83 12.93
C GLN A 63 -23.74 -3.23 11.76
N ARG A 64 -23.43 -2.00 11.36
CA ARG A 64 -24.11 -1.30 10.25
C ARG A 64 -23.94 -2.00 8.91
N PHE A 65 -22.72 -2.44 8.60
CA PHE A 65 -22.37 -3.02 7.29
C PHE A 65 -22.37 -4.55 7.26
N LYS A 66 -22.68 -5.21 8.38
CA LYS A 66 -22.65 -6.68 8.54
C LYS A 66 -21.31 -7.27 8.10
N LYS A 67 -20.21 -6.59 8.44
CA LYS A 67 -18.82 -7.03 8.16
C LYS A 67 -18.09 -7.26 9.47
N LYS A 68 -17.07 -8.12 9.46
CA LYS A 68 -16.23 -8.34 10.66
C LYS A 68 -15.45 -7.05 11.00
N PRO A 69 -15.33 -6.65 12.29
CA PRO A 69 -14.56 -5.46 12.67
C PRO A 69 -13.13 -5.48 12.13
N ARG A 70 -12.48 -6.65 12.16
CA ARG A 70 -11.14 -6.87 11.58
C ARG A 70 -11.04 -6.46 10.11
N HIS A 71 -12.05 -6.77 9.30
CA HIS A 71 -12.05 -6.40 7.88
C HIS A 71 -12.02 -4.89 7.67
N LEU A 72 -12.72 -4.15 8.52
CA LEU A 72 -12.77 -2.68 8.47
C LEU A 72 -11.47 -2.06 8.96
N LEU A 73 -10.88 -2.61 10.03
CA LEU A 73 -9.56 -2.21 10.53
C LEU A 73 -8.47 -2.46 9.49
N ASP A 74 -8.44 -3.64 8.87
CA ASP A 74 -7.51 -3.94 7.78
C ASP A 74 -7.64 -2.91 6.65
N HIS A 75 -8.88 -2.53 6.31
CA HIS A 75 -9.14 -1.49 5.31
C HIS A 75 -8.62 -0.11 5.75
N LEU A 76 -8.85 0.28 7.01
CA LEU A 76 -8.37 1.54 7.57
C LEU A 76 -6.84 1.61 7.56
N PHE A 77 -6.15 0.56 8.00
CA PHE A 77 -4.69 0.53 8.03
C PHE A 77 -4.08 0.46 6.63
N GLN A 78 -4.68 -0.29 5.69
CA GLN A 78 -4.23 -0.29 4.29
C GLN A 78 -4.47 1.05 3.61
N ALA A 79 -5.56 1.75 3.93
CA ALA A 79 -5.81 3.10 3.44
C ALA A 79 -4.84 4.10 4.09
N GLY A 80 -4.56 3.96 5.39
CA GLY A 80 -3.61 4.77 6.13
C GLY A 80 -2.19 4.64 5.60
N THR A 81 -1.73 3.41 5.31
CA THR A 81 -0.40 3.21 4.70
C THR A 81 -0.30 3.89 3.34
N ARG A 82 -1.36 3.90 2.53
CA ARG A 82 -1.40 4.64 1.26
C ARG A 82 -1.45 6.16 1.45
N LEU A 83 -2.07 6.64 2.52
CA LEU A 83 -2.16 8.06 2.84
C LEU A 83 -0.81 8.62 3.31
N VAL A 84 -0.10 7.87 4.15
CA VAL A 84 1.23 8.22 4.68
C VAL A 84 2.29 8.00 3.60
N ASN A 85 2.28 6.81 2.99
CA ASN A 85 3.20 6.44 1.92
C ASN A 85 2.52 6.68 0.58
N LYS A 86 2.28 7.95 0.25
CA LYS A 86 1.96 8.32 -1.14
C LYS A 86 3.17 8.00 -1.99
N GLN A 87 3.24 6.78 -2.54
CA GLN A 87 4.22 6.43 -3.56
C GLN A 87 3.87 7.20 -4.83
N GLY A 88 4.28 8.46 -4.89
CA GLY A 88 4.06 9.35 -6.03
C GLY A 88 4.93 9.02 -7.24
N LYS A 89 5.96 8.17 -7.05
CA LYS A 89 6.87 7.74 -8.11
C LYS A 89 6.96 6.22 -8.10
N VAL A 90 6.77 5.60 -9.26
CA VAL A 90 6.99 4.17 -9.43
C VAL A 90 8.49 3.89 -9.23
N ASN A 91 8.80 2.87 -8.42
CA ASN A 91 10.18 2.43 -8.25
C ASN A 91 10.67 1.80 -9.57
N PRO A 92 11.76 2.27 -10.20
CA PRO A 92 12.28 1.73 -11.45
C PRO A 92 12.53 0.22 -11.40
N HIS A 93 13.00 -0.29 -10.27
CA HIS A 93 13.19 -1.72 -10.07
C HIS A 93 11.87 -2.51 -10.14
N ASN A 94 10.80 -1.98 -9.55
CA ASN A 94 9.49 -2.62 -9.62
C ASN A 94 8.89 -2.54 -11.03
N ALA A 95 9.16 -1.46 -11.76
CA ALA A 95 8.77 -1.32 -13.16
C ALA A 95 9.48 -2.37 -14.04
N PHE A 96 10.79 -2.54 -13.84
CA PHE A 96 11.60 -3.55 -14.51
C PHE A 96 11.11 -4.98 -14.23
N LEU A 97 10.91 -5.35 -12.97
CA LEU A 97 10.38 -6.69 -12.63
C LEU A 97 9.00 -6.94 -13.23
N ALA A 98 8.15 -5.91 -13.32
CA ALA A 98 6.85 -6.03 -13.95
C ALA A 98 6.94 -6.25 -15.47
N MET A 99 7.88 -5.57 -16.14
CA MET A 99 8.19 -5.79 -17.56
C MET A 99 8.68 -7.24 -17.78
N LYS A 100 9.64 -7.72 -16.98
CA LYS A 100 10.12 -9.11 -17.05
C LYS A 100 9.03 -10.14 -16.78
N ALA A 101 8.13 -9.87 -15.85
CA ALA A 101 6.99 -10.75 -15.58
C ALA A 101 5.97 -10.80 -16.74
N ILE A 102 5.94 -9.79 -17.60
CA ILE A 102 5.16 -9.80 -18.84
C ILE A 102 5.91 -10.62 -19.90
N GLU A 103 7.20 -10.34 -20.12
CA GLU A 103 8.04 -11.10 -21.06
C GLU A 103 8.00 -12.61 -20.80
N LEU A 104 8.17 -13.05 -19.55
CA LEU A 104 8.08 -14.46 -19.17
C LEU A 104 6.71 -15.06 -19.51
N ARG A 105 5.64 -14.29 -19.29
CA ARG A 105 4.28 -14.75 -19.56
C ARG A 105 4.01 -14.87 -21.06
N ASP A 106 4.52 -13.94 -21.84
CA ASP A 106 4.39 -13.95 -23.30
C ASP A 106 5.18 -15.12 -23.91
N ASN A 107 6.27 -15.54 -23.25
CA ASN A 107 7.01 -16.76 -23.55
C ASN A 107 6.34 -18.05 -23.04
N GLY A 108 5.15 -17.96 -22.43
CA GLY A 108 4.40 -19.11 -21.92
C GLY A 108 4.85 -19.61 -20.53
N GLU A 109 5.78 -18.91 -19.89
CA GLU A 109 6.27 -19.26 -18.55
C GLU A 109 5.41 -18.60 -17.46
N THR A 110 5.36 -19.25 -16.30
CA THR A 110 4.63 -18.71 -15.15
C THR A 110 5.63 -17.96 -14.27
N PRO A 111 5.62 -16.62 -14.21
CA PRO A 111 6.61 -15.87 -13.45
C PRO A 111 6.44 -16.17 -11.96
N THR A 112 7.48 -16.74 -11.35
CA THR A 112 7.56 -16.93 -9.91
C THR A 112 8.44 -15.85 -9.28
N LEU A 113 8.30 -15.64 -7.98
CA LEU A 113 9.15 -14.66 -7.29
C LEU A 113 10.64 -15.04 -7.37
N ALA A 114 10.95 -16.34 -7.29
CA ALA A 114 12.32 -16.83 -7.40
C ALA A 114 12.93 -16.57 -8.78
N THR A 115 12.15 -16.77 -9.86
CA THR A 115 12.64 -16.51 -11.22
C THR A 115 12.82 -15.02 -11.47
N LEU A 116 11.92 -14.16 -10.97
CA LEU A 116 12.04 -12.71 -11.11
C LEU A 116 13.22 -12.12 -10.34
N HIS A 117 13.65 -12.76 -9.25
CA HIS A 117 14.83 -12.38 -8.48
C HIS A 117 16.05 -13.26 -8.79
N SER A 118 16.10 -13.87 -9.98
CA SER A 118 17.27 -14.61 -10.44
C SER A 118 18.50 -13.69 -10.53
N ALA A 119 19.69 -14.29 -10.42
CA ALA A 119 20.94 -13.56 -10.58
C ALA A 119 21.04 -12.89 -11.96
N GLU A 120 20.50 -13.55 -12.99
CA GLU A 120 20.46 -13.06 -14.37
C GLU A 120 19.71 -11.72 -14.48
N PHE A 121 18.48 -11.64 -13.96
CA PHE A 121 17.71 -10.39 -14.00
C PHE A 121 18.29 -9.31 -13.08
N ALA A 122 18.95 -9.71 -12.00
CA ALA A 122 19.65 -8.76 -11.13
C ALA A 122 20.87 -8.15 -11.81
N GLU A 123 21.58 -8.91 -12.65
CA GLU A 123 22.70 -8.41 -13.47
C GLU A 123 22.20 -7.56 -14.63
N GLU A 124 21.14 -7.98 -15.31
CA GLU A 124 20.49 -7.17 -16.35
C GLU A 124 20.13 -5.79 -15.79
N TYR A 125 19.45 -5.73 -14.66
CA TYR A 125 19.06 -4.47 -14.02
C TYR A 125 20.26 -3.56 -13.70
N LYS A 126 21.41 -4.12 -13.32
CA LYS A 126 22.63 -3.33 -13.04
C LYS A 126 23.26 -2.77 -14.32
N ASN A 127 23.06 -3.44 -15.45
CA ASN A 127 23.60 -3.04 -16.75
C ASN A 127 22.70 -2.03 -17.48
N LEU A 128 21.46 -1.83 -17.02
CA LEU A 128 20.56 -0.84 -17.59
C LEU A 128 21.06 0.60 -17.36
N THR A 129 20.92 1.41 -18.39
CA THR A 129 21.21 2.85 -18.33
C THR A 129 20.06 3.62 -17.68
N GLU A 130 20.36 4.83 -17.20
CA GLU A 130 19.34 5.69 -16.58
C GLU A 130 18.21 6.08 -17.56
N ALA A 131 18.52 6.19 -18.86
CA ALA A 131 17.54 6.50 -19.90
C ALA A 131 16.54 5.35 -20.11
N GLU A 132 17.03 4.12 -20.18
CA GLU A 132 16.17 2.92 -20.33
C GLU A 132 15.31 2.70 -19.08
N LEU A 133 15.86 2.94 -17.88
CA LEU A 133 15.08 2.87 -16.64
C LEU A 133 13.94 3.90 -16.61
N ALA A 134 14.18 5.11 -17.14
CA ALA A 134 13.15 6.14 -17.25
C ALA A 134 12.03 5.72 -18.22
N GLU A 135 12.38 5.14 -19.37
CA GLU A 135 11.42 4.63 -20.34
C GLU A 135 10.56 3.49 -19.75
N ILE A 136 11.19 2.51 -19.09
CA ILE A 136 10.49 1.39 -18.45
C ILE A 136 9.55 1.91 -17.35
N THR A 137 9.98 2.91 -16.58
CA THR A 137 9.15 3.51 -15.52
C THR A 137 7.93 4.22 -16.13
N ALA A 138 8.12 4.99 -17.20
CA ALA A 138 7.03 5.69 -17.90
C ALA A 138 6.03 4.71 -18.54
N ALA A 139 6.51 3.63 -19.17
CA ALA A 139 5.67 2.57 -19.73
C ALA A 139 4.88 1.82 -18.64
N HIS A 140 5.48 1.63 -17.47
CA HIS A 140 4.78 1.01 -16.34
C HIS A 140 3.67 1.90 -15.78
N GLU A 141 3.91 3.21 -15.67
CA GLU A 141 2.92 4.17 -15.19
C GLU A 141 1.71 4.25 -16.13
N SER A 142 1.93 4.29 -17.44
CA SER A 142 0.87 4.31 -18.45
C SER A 142 0.08 2.99 -18.52
N THR A 143 0.73 1.86 -18.27
CA THR A 143 0.05 0.55 -18.21
C THR A 143 -0.74 0.37 -16.92
N SER A 144 -0.28 0.96 -15.81
CA SER A 144 -0.93 0.84 -14.50
C SER A 144 -2.31 1.49 -14.44
N SER A 145 -2.48 2.63 -15.08
CA SER A 145 -3.77 3.34 -15.16
C SER A 145 -4.84 2.58 -15.96
N ASN A 146 -4.42 1.72 -16.89
CA ASN A 146 -5.31 0.98 -17.79
C ASN A 146 -5.66 -0.46 -17.32
N ARG A 147 -5.21 -0.87 -16.13
CA ARG A 147 -5.49 -2.24 -15.63
C ARG A 147 -6.93 -2.40 -15.17
N CYS A 148 -7.79 -2.92 -16.07
CA CYS A 148 -9.01 -3.60 -15.67
C CYS A 148 -8.61 -4.81 -14.80
N LYS A 149 -8.95 -4.77 -13.51
CA LYS A 149 -8.57 -5.80 -12.54
C LYS A 149 -9.24 -7.12 -12.95
N ARG A 150 -8.47 -8.04 -13.52
CA ARG A 150 -8.95 -9.39 -13.83
C ARG A 150 -9.51 -10.02 -12.55
N PRO A 151 -10.75 -10.53 -12.55
CA PRO A 151 -11.32 -11.19 -11.38
C PRO A 151 -10.42 -12.32 -10.91
N THR A 152 -10.06 -12.32 -9.62
CA THR A 152 -9.27 -13.41 -9.03
C THR A 152 -10.05 -14.72 -9.07
N ALA A 153 -9.38 -15.88 -9.03
CA ALA A 153 -10.07 -17.17 -9.00
C ALA A 153 -11.10 -17.25 -7.86
N ARG A 154 -10.75 -16.71 -6.69
CA ARG A 154 -11.66 -16.60 -5.55
C ARG A 154 -12.85 -15.67 -5.82
N ALA A 155 -12.62 -14.53 -6.47
CA ALA A 155 -13.71 -13.62 -6.86
C ALA A 155 -14.67 -14.32 -7.83
N ARG A 156 -14.15 -15.05 -8.83
CA ARG A 156 -14.98 -15.85 -9.75
C ARG A 156 -15.82 -16.89 -9.02
N VAL A 157 -15.24 -17.63 -8.07
CA VAL A 157 -15.98 -18.60 -7.25
C VAL A 157 -17.07 -17.92 -6.41
N GLN A 158 -16.77 -16.74 -5.86
CA GLN A 158 -17.74 -15.97 -5.09
C GLN A 158 -18.89 -15.48 -5.97
N ASP A 159 -18.60 -14.99 -7.18
CA ASP A 159 -19.60 -14.55 -8.15
C ASP A 159 -20.51 -15.71 -8.56
N ILE A 160 -19.93 -16.88 -8.86
CA ILE A 160 -20.69 -18.11 -9.15
C ILE A 160 -21.56 -18.52 -7.95
N SER A 161 -21.02 -18.45 -6.74
CA SER A 161 -21.78 -18.80 -5.53
C SER A 161 -22.96 -17.84 -5.32
N ALA A 162 -22.75 -16.55 -5.55
CA ALA A 162 -23.80 -15.54 -5.43
C ALA A 162 -24.89 -15.69 -6.51
N THR A 163 -24.52 -15.99 -7.76
CA THR A 163 -25.50 -16.24 -8.82
C THR A 163 -26.31 -17.51 -8.54
N LEU A 164 -25.67 -18.59 -8.09
CA LEU A 164 -26.36 -19.82 -7.68
C LEU A 164 -27.35 -19.59 -6.54
N GLU A 165 -26.99 -18.80 -5.53
CA GLU A 165 -27.89 -18.45 -4.44
C GLU A 165 -29.08 -17.62 -4.93
N THR A 166 -28.84 -16.70 -5.86
CA THR A 166 -29.89 -15.90 -6.49
C THR A 166 -30.87 -16.78 -7.27
N ILE A 167 -30.35 -17.73 -8.07
CA ILE A 167 -31.17 -18.72 -8.80
C ILE A 167 -31.99 -19.58 -7.82
N ARG A 168 -31.38 -20.07 -6.74
CA ARG A 168 -32.08 -20.85 -5.70
C ARG A 168 -33.23 -20.05 -5.08
N ASN A 169 -33.03 -18.78 -4.81
CA ASN A 169 -34.07 -17.90 -4.24
C ASN A 169 -35.20 -17.65 -5.24
N MET A 170 -34.89 -17.43 -6.51
CA MET A 170 -35.91 -17.32 -7.56
C MET A 170 -36.73 -18.60 -7.71
N LEU A 171 -36.10 -19.77 -7.68
CA LEU A 171 -36.79 -21.06 -7.75
C LEU A 171 -37.69 -21.31 -6.53
N LYS A 172 -37.22 -20.96 -5.32
CA LYS A 172 -38.05 -21.03 -4.10
C LYS A 172 -39.27 -20.10 -4.20
N ALA A 173 -39.07 -18.86 -4.64
CA ALA A 173 -40.15 -17.91 -4.82
C ALA A 173 -41.17 -18.39 -5.87
N LEU A 174 -40.69 -18.98 -6.96
CA LEU A 174 -41.56 -19.58 -7.98
C LEU A 174 -42.35 -20.77 -7.42
N ASN A 175 -41.70 -21.67 -6.68
CA ASN A 175 -42.37 -22.81 -6.06
C ASN A 175 -43.47 -22.38 -5.08
N MET A 176 -43.23 -21.32 -4.31
CA MET A 176 -44.24 -20.71 -3.41
C MET A 176 -45.42 -20.12 -4.18
N ARG A 177 -45.19 -19.48 -5.34
CA ARG A 177 -46.25 -18.86 -6.15
C ARG A 177 -47.06 -19.87 -6.97
N CYS A 178 -46.41 -20.94 -7.42
CA CYS A 178 -47.04 -21.96 -8.27
C CYS A 178 -47.60 -23.16 -7.47
N GLU A 179 -47.46 -23.17 -6.14
CA GLU A 179 -47.95 -24.23 -5.24
C GLU A 179 -47.57 -25.66 -5.66
N ILE A 180 -46.45 -25.83 -6.38
CA ILE A 180 -46.07 -27.12 -6.98
C ILE A 180 -45.79 -28.17 -5.88
N ALA A 181 -45.32 -27.73 -4.71
CA ALA A 181 -45.12 -28.60 -3.55
C ALA A 181 -46.41 -28.94 -2.78
N SER A 182 -47.43 -28.08 -2.80
CA SER A 182 -48.67 -28.28 -2.03
C SER A 182 -49.64 -29.30 -2.66
N ARG A 183 -49.41 -29.71 -3.92
CA ARG A 183 -50.26 -30.69 -4.62
C ARG A 183 -49.84 -32.16 -4.47
N ARG A 184 -48.80 -32.48 -3.68
CA ARG A 184 -48.35 -33.86 -3.44
C ARG A 184 -48.64 -34.38 -2.03
N VAL A 185 -49.86 -34.24 -1.49
CA VAL A 185 -50.47 -35.22 -0.55
C VAL A 185 -51.99 -35.01 -0.58
N ALA A 186 -52.67 -35.69 -1.49
CA ALA A 186 -54.09 -36.02 -1.37
C ALA A 186 -54.33 -37.27 -2.21
N LYS A 187 -53.97 -38.42 -1.64
CA LYS A 187 -54.47 -39.73 -2.05
C LYS A 187 -55.00 -40.41 -0.80
#